data_AF-A0A564FT45-F1
#
_entry.id   AF-A0A564FT45-F1
#
_cell.length_a   1.000
_cell.length_b   1.000
_cell.length_c   1.000
_cell.angle_alpha   90.00
_cell.angle_beta   90.00
_cell.angle_gamma   90.00
#
_symmetry.space_group_name_H-M   'P 1'
#
loop_
_entity.id
_entity.type
_entity.pdbx_description
1 polymer ?
#
loop_
_entity_poly.entity_id
_entity_poly.type
_entity_poly.pdbx_seq_one_letter_code
_entity_poly.pdbx_strand_id
1 'polypeptide(L)'
;MTASSIPPSQSPMPRVTDVCGDDADVLALSVVRFVAAGYMTSDVACWDAAFDGAERLLGVEDGGRLVACAVGIVRALRAERDRDWSFMPATCCRVTGHECALVGLLGRGRRCLWDEVAQEAAAITGRDSAPRLVAAVRAAVAAIDAAAERLGGGEAVRPAGGRLH
;
A
#
# COMPACT_ATOMS: atom_id res chain seq x y z
N MET A 1 1.04 42.73 -26.26
CA MET A 1 1.93 41.73 -25.64
C MET A 1 1.06 40.80 -24.80
N THR A 2 0.61 39.69 -25.36
CA THR A 2 -0.23 38.71 -24.68
C THR A 2 0.66 37.66 -24.02
N ALA A 3 0.61 37.61 -22.68
CA ALA A 3 1.21 36.52 -21.93
C ALA A 3 0.38 35.25 -22.16
N SER A 4 0.98 34.26 -22.81
CA SER A 4 0.40 32.92 -22.90
C SER A 4 0.92 32.12 -21.72
N SER A 5 0.10 32.02 -20.67
CA SER A 5 0.36 31.15 -19.53
C SER A 5 -0.02 29.73 -19.92
N ILE A 6 0.96 28.92 -20.31
CA ILE A 6 0.79 27.47 -20.44
C ILE A 6 0.56 26.93 -19.02
N PRO A 7 -0.58 26.28 -18.71
CA PRO A 7 -0.77 25.66 -17.40
C PRO A 7 0.22 24.49 -17.23
N PRO A 8 0.68 24.20 -16.02
CA PRO A 8 1.59 23.07 -15.79
C PRO A 8 0.92 21.79 -16.28
N SER A 9 1.64 21.04 -17.11
CA SER A 9 1.30 19.67 -17.52
C SER A 9 1.11 18.82 -16.27
N GLN A 10 -0.14 18.67 -15.81
CA GLN A 10 -0.47 17.74 -14.73
C GLN A 10 -0.49 16.35 -15.35
N SER A 11 0.62 15.61 -15.20
CA SER A 11 0.61 14.18 -15.47
C SER A 11 -0.52 13.54 -14.66
N PRO A 12 -1.40 12.74 -15.27
CA PRO A 12 -2.51 12.12 -14.55
C PRO A 12 -1.95 11.20 -13.45
N MET A 13 -2.57 11.21 -12.26
CA MET A 13 -2.18 10.30 -11.18
C MET A 13 -2.21 8.85 -11.69
N PRO A 14 -1.19 8.02 -11.42
CA PRO A 14 -1.17 6.63 -11.87
C PRO A 14 -2.36 5.84 -11.31
N ARG A 15 -2.73 4.73 -11.97
CA ARG A 15 -3.69 3.79 -11.42
C ARG A 15 -3.00 2.75 -10.57
N VAL A 16 -3.74 2.13 -9.65
CA VAL A 16 -3.28 0.98 -8.85
C VAL A 16 -2.70 -0.12 -9.75
N THR A 17 -3.36 -0.42 -10.88
CA THR A 17 -2.92 -1.41 -11.87
C THR A 17 -1.62 -1.07 -12.59
N ASP A 18 -1.21 0.20 -12.56
CA ASP A 18 0.01 0.66 -13.23
C ASP A 18 1.23 0.58 -12.29
N VAL A 19 1.00 0.37 -10.99
CA VAL A 19 2.02 0.48 -9.93
C VAL A 19 2.19 -0.81 -9.13
N CYS A 20 1.11 -1.52 -8.84
CA CYS A 20 1.15 -2.79 -8.12
C CYS A 20 1.56 -3.92 -9.07
N GLY A 21 2.45 -4.81 -8.62
CA GLY A 21 2.94 -5.93 -9.43
C GLY A 21 2.02 -7.14 -9.44
N ASP A 22 1.25 -7.34 -8.36
CA ASP A 22 0.31 -8.45 -8.19
C ASP A 22 -0.85 -8.07 -7.26
N ASP A 23 -1.79 -9.00 -7.05
CA ASP A 23 -2.96 -8.79 -6.19
C ASP A 23 -2.59 -8.60 -4.70
N ALA A 24 -1.44 -9.11 -4.27
CA ALA A 24 -0.97 -8.91 -2.89
C ALA A 24 -0.49 -7.47 -2.67
N ASP A 25 0.19 -6.87 -3.65
CA ASP A 25 0.52 -5.44 -3.61
C ASP A 25 -0.75 -4.57 -3.56
N VAL A 26 -1.77 -4.92 -4.34
CA VAL A 26 -3.07 -4.22 -4.34
C VAL A 26 -3.75 -4.32 -2.98
N LEU A 27 -3.78 -5.52 -2.40
CA LEU A 27 -4.36 -5.75 -1.08
C LEU A 27 -3.58 -5.00 0.01
N ALA A 28 -2.25 -5.10 0.01
CA ALA A 28 -1.39 -4.42 0.97
C ALA A 28 -1.59 -2.90 0.93
N LEU A 29 -1.63 -2.30 -0.26
CA LEU A 29 -1.91 -0.86 -0.43
C LEU A 29 -3.30 -0.49 0.10
N SER A 30 -4.32 -1.30 -0.19
CA SER A 30 -5.69 -1.06 0.29
C SER A 30 -5.78 -1.10 1.82
N VAL A 31 -5.13 -2.08 2.45
CA VAL A 31 -5.05 -2.21 3.91
C VAL A 31 -4.30 -1.02 4.52
N VAL A 32 -3.16 -0.60 3.93
CA VAL A 32 -2.45 0.60 4.38
C VAL A 32 -3.34 1.84 4.34
N ARG A 33 -4.15 2.01 3.28
CA ARG A 33 -5.10 3.14 3.17
C ARG A 33 -6.16 3.13 4.26
N PHE A 34 -6.75 1.97 4.55
CA PHE A 34 -7.72 1.84 5.64
C PHE A 34 -7.10 2.17 7.00
N VAL A 35 -5.91 1.64 7.28
CA VAL A 35 -5.19 1.93 8.53
C VAL A 35 -4.82 3.42 8.62
N ALA A 36 -4.33 4.02 7.53
CA ALA A 36 -4.00 5.44 7.49
C ALA A 36 -5.26 6.31 7.69
N ALA A 37 -6.38 5.94 7.08
CA ALA A 37 -7.67 6.59 7.30
C ALA A 37 -8.09 6.49 8.76
N GLY A 38 -8.01 5.31 9.38
CA GLY A 38 -8.32 5.11 10.80
C GLY A 38 -7.47 5.98 11.73
N TYR A 39 -6.20 6.22 11.42
CA TYR A 39 -5.36 7.17 12.15
C TYR A 39 -5.74 8.64 11.93
N MET A 40 -6.26 9.00 10.75
CA MET A 40 -6.67 10.37 10.45
C MET A 40 -8.03 10.72 11.05
N THR A 41 -8.98 9.79 11.00
CA THR A 41 -10.38 10.04 11.38
C THR A 41 -10.68 9.60 12.81
N SER A 42 -9.82 8.79 13.43
CA SER A 42 -10.10 8.09 14.69
C SER A 42 -11.37 7.22 14.63
N ASP A 43 -11.73 6.76 13.44
CA ASP A 43 -12.92 5.93 13.21
C ASP A 43 -12.55 4.45 13.24
N VAL A 44 -13.14 3.71 14.19
CA VAL A 44 -12.96 2.26 14.34
C VAL A 44 -13.40 1.50 13.09
N ALA A 45 -14.40 2.01 12.35
CA ALA A 45 -14.90 1.36 11.14
C ALA A 45 -13.83 1.22 10.04
N CYS A 46 -12.85 2.12 10.01
CA CYS A 46 -11.73 2.00 9.08
C CYS A 46 -10.80 0.83 9.45
N TRP A 47 -10.69 0.51 10.74
CA TRP A 47 -9.91 -0.63 11.21
C TRP A 47 -10.65 -1.94 10.90
N ASP A 48 -11.95 -2.00 11.20
CA ASP A 48 -12.79 -3.16 10.88
C ASP A 48 -12.77 -3.46 9.38
N ALA A 49 -12.88 -2.43 8.53
CA ALA A 49 -12.80 -2.59 7.07
C ALA A 49 -11.44 -3.15 6.59
N ALA A 50 -10.33 -2.81 7.28
CA ALA A 50 -9.02 -3.36 6.97
C ALA A 50 -8.97 -4.87 7.27
N PHE A 51 -9.47 -5.28 8.43
CA PHE A 51 -9.57 -6.68 8.82
C PHE A 51 -10.55 -7.44 7.91
N ASP A 52 -11.78 -6.95 7.74
CA ASP A 52 -12.79 -7.58 6.89
C ASP A 52 -12.31 -7.78 5.44
N GLY A 53 -11.55 -6.84 4.90
CA GLY A 53 -10.97 -6.93 3.55
C GLY A 53 -9.88 -7.99 3.48
N ALA A 54 -8.92 -7.97 4.41
CA ALA A 54 -7.79 -8.89 4.43
C ALA A 54 -8.22 -10.32 4.79
N GLU A 55 -9.02 -10.49 5.83
CA GLU A 55 -9.46 -11.81 6.32
C GLU A 55 -10.39 -12.52 5.34
N ARG A 56 -11.18 -11.78 4.55
CA ARG A 56 -12.02 -12.37 3.49
C ARG A 56 -11.19 -13.06 2.41
N LEU A 57 -10.01 -12.53 2.09
CA LEU A 57 -9.14 -13.04 1.03
C LEU A 57 -8.12 -14.05 1.57
N LEU A 58 -7.56 -13.78 2.75
CA LEU A 58 -6.44 -14.52 3.29
C LEU A 58 -6.83 -15.48 4.43
N GLY A 59 -8.03 -15.35 5.00
CA GLY A 59 -8.41 -16.00 6.24
C GLY A 59 -7.96 -15.19 7.46
N VAL A 60 -8.46 -15.56 8.65
CA VAL A 60 -8.28 -14.79 9.89
C VAL A 60 -6.80 -14.64 10.29
N GLU A 61 -6.01 -15.71 10.17
CA GLU A 61 -4.61 -15.70 10.58
C GLU A 61 -3.76 -14.79 9.69
N ASP A 62 -3.73 -15.06 8.39
CA ASP A 62 -2.89 -14.33 7.43
C ASP A 62 -3.43 -12.92 7.17
N GLY A 63 -4.76 -12.75 7.18
CA GLY A 63 -5.41 -11.45 7.07
C GLY A 63 -5.07 -10.54 8.25
N GLY A 64 -5.23 -11.03 9.48
CA GLY A 64 -4.87 -10.28 10.68
C GLY A 64 -3.38 -9.94 10.73
N ARG A 65 -2.51 -10.87 10.30
CA ARG A 65 -1.06 -10.62 10.19
C ARG A 65 -0.73 -9.51 9.19
N LEU A 66 -1.34 -9.51 8.01
CA LEU A 66 -1.14 -8.46 7.01
C LEU A 66 -1.57 -7.09 7.55
N VAL A 67 -2.71 -7.01 8.24
CA VAL A 67 -3.18 -5.77 8.87
C VAL A 67 -2.18 -5.30 9.92
N ALA A 68 -1.70 -6.18 10.80
CA ALA A 68 -0.69 -5.82 11.81
C ALA A 68 0.60 -5.27 11.18
N CYS A 69 1.06 -5.86 10.08
CA CYS A 69 2.20 -5.36 9.31
C CYS A 69 1.94 -3.98 8.71
N ALA A 70 0.76 -3.75 8.11
CA ALA A 70 0.36 -2.44 7.60
C ALA A 70 0.31 -1.36 8.71
N VAL A 71 -0.17 -1.72 9.90
CA VAL A 71 -0.11 -0.86 11.09
C VAL A 71 1.33 -0.51 11.45
N GLY A 72 2.24 -1.49 11.43
CA GLY A 72 3.67 -1.25 11.63
C GLY A 72 4.23 -0.21 10.66
N ILE A 73 3.91 -0.35 9.37
CA ILE A 73 4.35 0.59 8.32
C ILE A 73 3.80 2.00 8.57
N VAL A 74 2.48 2.14 8.78
CA VAL A 74 1.87 3.46 8.97
C VAL A 74 2.39 4.14 10.24
N ARG A 75 2.59 3.38 11.32
CA ARG A 75 3.19 3.92 12.55
C ARG A 75 4.64 4.34 12.37
N ALA A 76 5.43 3.58 11.59
CA ALA A 76 6.80 3.96 11.27
C ALA A 76 6.84 5.25 10.44
N LEU A 77 6.03 5.35 9.38
CA LEU A 77 5.88 6.55 8.56
C LEU A 77 5.49 7.75 9.43
N ARG A 78 4.49 7.61 10.32
CA ARG A 78 4.08 8.70 11.21
C ARG A 78 5.16 9.15 12.20
N ALA A 79 6.03 8.24 12.63
CA ALA A 79 7.09 8.55 13.59
C ALA A 79 8.35 9.14 12.93
N GLU A 80 8.62 8.76 11.67
CA GLU A 80 9.87 9.08 11.00
C GLU A 80 9.73 10.10 9.88
N ARG A 81 8.52 10.40 9.40
CA ARG A 81 8.36 11.36 8.32
C ARG A 81 8.37 12.80 8.84
N ASP A 82 9.11 13.67 8.16
CA ASP A 82 9.22 15.09 8.53
C ASP A 82 8.08 15.97 7.96
N ARG A 83 7.22 15.38 7.12
CA ARG A 83 6.10 16.04 6.44
C ARG A 83 4.86 15.16 6.44
N ASP A 84 3.72 15.73 6.07
CA ASP A 84 2.50 14.96 5.92
C ASP A 84 2.61 13.85 4.87
N TRP A 85 1.86 12.77 5.10
CA TRP A 85 1.67 11.67 4.17
C TRP A 85 0.30 11.82 3.50
N SER A 86 0.28 11.84 2.17
CA SER A 86 -0.96 11.83 1.40
C SER A 86 -1.23 10.45 0.84
N PHE A 87 -2.50 10.09 0.79
CA PHE A 87 -2.99 8.84 0.23
C PHE A 87 -4.41 9.03 -0.27
N MET A 88 -4.87 8.13 -1.14
CA MET A 88 -6.25 8.14 -1.63
C MET A 88 -7.14 7.26 -0.74
N PRO A 89 -8.48 7.45 -0.77
CA PRO A 89 -9.41 6.52 -0.12
C PRO A 89 -9.16 5.07 -0.55
N ALA A 90 -9.41 4.11 0.34
CA ALA A 90 -9.08 2.69 0.12
C ALA A 90 -9.58 2.14 -1.22
N THR A 91 -10.80 2.51 -1.62
CA THR A 91 -11.45 2.04 -2.87
C THR A 91 -11.07 2.84 -4.12
N CYS A 92 -10.23 3.88 -3.99
CA CYS A 92 -9.84 4.70 -5.12
C CYS A 92 -8.87 3.97 -6.05
N CYS A 93 -9.14 3.97 -7.34
CA CYS A 93 -8.26 3.34 -8.33
C CYS A 93 -7.00 4.15 -8.66
N ARG A 94 -6.85 5.37 -8.11
CA ARG A 94 -5.69 6.25 -8.31
C ARG A 94 -4.72 6.15 -7.14
N VAL A 95 -3.46 6.45 -7.40
CA VAL A 95 -2.39 6.50 -6.40
C VAL A 95 -1.68 7.85 -6.41
N THR A 96 -1.34 8.33 -5.22
CA THR A 96 -0.47 9.49 -4.99
C THR A 96 1.00 9.12 -5.18
N GLY A 97 1.86 10.13 -5.33
CA GLY A 97 3.32 9.90 -5.38
C GLY A 97 3.87 9.21 -4.11
N HIS A 98 3.27 9.48 -2.95
CA HIS A 98 3.63 8.82 -1.70
C HIS A 98 3.28 7.32 -1.72
N GLU A 99 2.06 6.98 -2.15
CA GLU A 99 1.64 5.59 -2.31
C GLU A 99 2.51 4.85 -3.33
N CYS A 100 2.86 5.50 -4.45
CA CYS A 100 3.80 4.93 -5.42
C CYS A 100 5.16 4.62 -4.79
N ALA A 101 5.70 5.55 -4.00
CA ALA A 101 6.98 5.34 -3.33
C ALA A 101 6.91 4.20 -2.31
N LEU A 102 5.80 4.08 -1.56
CA LEU A 102 5.61 2.97 -0.62
C LEU A 102 5.50 1.62 -1.34
N VAL A 103 4.71 1.51 -2.41
CA VAL A 103 4.62 0.27 -3.20
C VAL A 103 5.99 -0.10 -3.78
N GLY A 104 6.74 0.89 -4.29
CA GLY A 104 8.11 0.69 -4.75
C GLY A 104 9.04 0.18 -3.64
N LEU A 105 8.96 0.76 -2.43
CA LEU A 105 9.71 0.33 -1.25
C LEU A 105 9.40 -1.11 -0.87
N LEU A 106 8.12 -1.49 -0.83
CA LEU A 106 7.68 -2.86 -0.56
C LEU A 106 8.19 -3.83 -1.63
N GLY A 107 8.09 -3.46 -2.91
CA GLY A 107 8.61 -4.26 -4.01
C GLY A 107 10.12 -4.50 -3.94
N ARG A 108 10.92 -3.51 -3.50
CA ARG A 108 12.35 -3.72 -3.21
C ARG A 108 12.57 -4.66 -2.03
N GLY A 109 11.75 -4.53 -0.98
CA GLY A 109 11.76 -5.43 0.17
C GLY A 109 11.50 -6.89 -0.21
N ARG A 110 10.49 -7.14 -1.04
CA ARG A 110 10.15 -8.48 -1.57
C ARG A 110 11.29 -9.08 -2.42
N ARG A 111 12.07 -8.22 -3.09
CA ARG A 111 13.31 -8.63 -3.80
C ARG A 111 14.56 -8.68 -2.91
N CYS A 112 14.42 -8.50 -1.60
CA CYS A 112 15.52 -8.50 -0.63
C CYS A 112 16.63 -7.45 -0.90
N LEU A 113 16.30 -6.35 -1.57
CA LEU A 113 17.24 -5.27 -1.91
C LEU A 113 17.42 -4.30 -0.73
N TRP A 114 17.95 -4.79 0.39
CA TRP A 114 17.87 -4.10 1.67
C TRP A 114 18.63 -2.78 1.76
N ASP A 115 19.71 -2.62 1.00
CA ASP A 115 20.43 -1.35 0.92
C ASP A 115 19.59 -0.29 0.20
N GLU A 116 18.90 -0.67 -0.89
CA GLU A 116 17.96 0.23 -1.58
C GLU A 116 16.73 0.53 -0.72
N VAL A 117 16.23 -0.45 0.04
CA VAL A 117 15.13 -0.23 1.01
C VAL A 117 15.53 0.81 2.04
N ALA A 118 16.75 0.76 2.57
CA ALA A 118 17.23 1.75 3.53
C ALA A 118 17.32 3.15 2.92
N GLN A 119 17.86 3.28 1.70
CA GLN A 119 17.97 4.54 0.98
C GLN A 119 16.60 5.14 0.64
N GLU A 120 15.68 4.33 0.11
CA GLU A 120 14.34 4.77 -0.27
C GLU A 120 13.49 5.10 0.98
N ALA A 121 13.62 4.34 2.07
CA ALA A 121 12.94 4.66 3.32
C ALA A 121 13.38 6.01 3.88
N ALA A 122 14.69 6.32 3.83
CA ALA A 122 15.24 7.62 4.18
C ALA A 122 14.67 8.74 3.28
N ALA A 123 14.67 8.53 1.96
CA ALA A 123 14.10 9.48 1.00
C ALA A 123 12.60 9.73 1.21
N ILE A 124 11.82 8.67 1.40
CA ILE A 124 10.38 8.74 1.67
C ILE A 124 10.12 9.56 2.93
N THR A 125 10.87 9.32 4.00
CA THR A 125 10.67 10.00 5.29
C THR A 125 11.23 11.43 5.31
N GLY A 126 12.14 11.76 4.38
CA GLY A 126 12.83 13.05 4.33
C GLY A 126 13.99 13.13 5.33
N ARG A 127 14.50 11.99 5.81
CA ARG A 127 15.56 11.89 6.82
C ARG A 127 16.83 11.29 6.25
N ASP A 128 17.93 11.41 6.98
CA ASP A 128 19.18 10.69 6.68
C ASP A 128 19.05 9.18 6.90
N SER A 129 18.13 8.74 7.77
CA SER A 129 17.82 7.33 8.00
C SER A 129 16.39 7.14 8.53
N ALA A 130 15.80 5.97 8.24
CA ALA A 130 14.45 5.58 8.65
C ALA A 130 14.41 4.14 9.18
N PRO A 131 15.10 3.84 10.29
CA PRO A 131 15.27 2.47 10.77
C PRO A 131 13.96 1.77 11.15
N ARG A 132 12.95 2.50 11.65
CA ARG A 132 11.64 1.90 11.99
C ARG A 132 10.89 1.51 10.73
N LEU A 133 10.95 2.33 9.67
CA LEU A 133 10.31 2.01 8.40
C LEU A 133 10.98 0.80 7.75
N VAL A 134 12.32 0.73 7.76
CA VAL A 134 13.05 -0.45 7.25
C VAL A 134 12.65 -1.72 8.02
N ALA A 135 12.58 -1.65 9.35
CA ALA A 135 12.15 -2.79 10.18
C ALA A 135 10.69 -3.19 9.90
N ALA A 136 9.79 -2.21 9.74
CA ALA A 136 8.39 -2.47 9.41
C ALA A 136 8.23 -3.12 8.03
N VAL A 137 9.00 -2.66 7.03
CA VAL A 137 9.02 -3.28 5.69
C VAL A 137 9.53 -4.71 5.77
N ARG A 138 10.64 -4.97 6.49
CA ARG A 138 11.15 -6.34 6.69
C ARG A 138 10.10 -7.27 7.29
N ALA A 139 9.37 -6.81 8.30
CA ALA A 139 8.31 -7.60 8.92
C ALA A 139 7.12 -7.82 7.97
N ALA A 140 6.80 -6.85 7.11
CA ALA A 140 5.68 -6.92 6.18
C ALA A 140 5.94 -7.83 4.97
N VAL A 141 7.18 -7.91 4.48
CA VAL A 141 7.53 -8.68 3.27
C VAL A 141 7.05 -10.13 3.35
N ALA A 142 7.30 -10.82 4.47
CA ALA A 142 6.86 -12.21 4.64
C ALA A 142 5.33 -12.38 4.58
N ALA A 143 4.58 -11.42 5.15
CA ALA A 143 3.11 -11.45 5.09
C ALA A 143 2.57 -11.15 3.67
N ILE A 144 3.24 -10.25 2.94
CA ILE A 144 2.87 -9.91 1.57
C ILE A 144 3.19 -11.06 0.61
N ASP A 145 4.34 -11.71 0.76
CA ASP A 145 4.71 -12.86 -0.08
C ASP A 145 3.79 -14.07 0.17
N ALA A 146 3.44 -14.34 1.44
CA ALA A 146 2.43 -15.35 1.76
C ALA A 146 1.05 -15.03 1.15
N ALA A 147 0.65 -13.76 1.16
CA ALA A 147 -0.56 -13.32 0.48
C ALA A 147 -0.47 -13.52 -1.05
N ALA A 148 0.68 -13.24 -1.66
CA ALA A 148 0.90 -13.43 -3.09
C ALA A 148 0.80 -14.90 -3.50
N GLU A 149 1.37 -15.83 -2.72
CA GLU A 149 1.23 -17.27 -2.96
C GLU A 149 -0.24 -17.71 -2.91
N ARG A 150 -0.99 -17.23 -1.91
CA ARG A 150 -2.39 -17.59 -1.72
C ARG A 150 -3.31 -17.03 -2.81
N LEU A 151 -3.08 -15.79 -3.22
CA LEU A 151 -3.86 -15.12 -4.25
C LEU A 151 -3.49 -15.59 -5.65
N GLY A 152 -2.22 -15.91 -5.90
CA GLY A 152 -1.72 -16.45 -7.16
C GLY A 152 -2.02 -17.93 -7.39
N GLY A 153 -2.32 -18.69 -6.33
CA GLY A 153 -2.69 -20.10 -6.39
C GLY A 153 -4.14 -20.39 -6.82
N GLY A 154 -4.95 -19.35 -7.04
CA GLY A 154 -6.31 -19.48 -7.55
C GLY A 154 -6.33 -19.61 -9.07
N GLU A 155 -6.50 -20.82 -9.59
CA GLU A 155 -7.07 -20.99 -10.93
C GLU A 155 -8.39 -20.20 -10.95
N ALA A 156 -8.47 -19.18 -11.79
CA ALA A 156 -9.64 -18.33 -11.90
C ALA A 156 -10.85 -19.20 -12.27
N VAL A 157 -11.62 -19.65 -11.29
CA VAL A 157 -12.99 -20.11 -11.51
C VAL A 157 -13.76 -18.85 -11.89
N ARG A 158 -13.69 -18.49 -13.17
CA ARG A 158 -14.64 -17.58 -13.79
C ARG A 158 -16.02 -18.12 -13.43
N PRO A 159 -16.87 -17.37 -12.70
CA PRO A 159 -18.26 -17.77 -12.58
C PRO A 159 -18.80 -17.88 -14.01
N ALA A 160 -19.34 -19.06 -14.35
CA ALA A 160 -20.01 -19.26 -15.62
C ALA A 160 -21.09 -18.19 -15.74
N GLY A 161 -20.91 -17.24 -16.66
CA GLY A 161 -21.81 -16.12 -16.84
C GLY A 161 -23.20 -16.62 -17.18
N GLY A 162 -24.10 -16.62 -16.20
CA GLY A 162 -25.53 -16.76 -16.43
C GLY A 162 -26.03 -15.48 -17.09
N ARG A 163 -26.80 -15.61 -18.18
CA ARG A 163 -27.49 -14.48 -18.80
C ARG A 163 -28.40 -13.83 -17.76
N LEU A 164 -28.21 -12.55 -17.53
CA LEU A 164 -29.21 -11.70 -16.90
C LEU A 164 -30.29 -11.46 -17.96
N HIS A 165 -31.52 -11.90 -17.66
CA HIS A 165 -32.72 -11.54 -18.40
C HIS A 165 -33.10 -10.09 -18.13
#